data_AF-A0A850R946-F1
#
_entry.id   AF-A0A850R946-F1
#
_cell.length_a   1.000
_cell.length_b   1.000
_cell.length_c   1.000
_cell.angle_alpha   90.00
_cell.angle_beta   90.00
_cell.angle_gamma   90.00
#
_symmetry.space_group_name_H-M   'P 1'
#
loop_
_entity.id
_entity.type
_entity.pdbx_description
1 polymer ?
#
loop_
_entity_poly.entity_id
_entity_poly.type
_entity_poly.pdbx_seq_one_letter_code
_entity_poly.pdbx_strand_id
1 'polypeptide(L)'
;MLLAPLDALGNPQTLWREDEQRMQLGLKLFPVSIGAVESLETALGPDGRLLVLVVHEGAKPPALQLPAQLESAKVRGHGLRAKVLSAAELDAYSGPRPGGIFIASVGLSPDRLRAWSERQRALVFSPFDGAVEAGAVVGLHVADRVLPIVNLTQAERSGIRFRPYFLEEARHYEPFDEIDRRADFLRNFAFFIQWPAAAFDSASAPLRYCVLGNPQLSSSLRRMLTGEQVAGRPLQLASPQEQTPWRRCHVLYLDRRATESMSSVLAEVAGAPVLTVGDTERLVHAGGMVSLVREDGRLHAMIDHEAATRTGIRISSKLLRLSTLVPKSRTR
;
A
#
# COMPACT_ATOMS: atom_id res chain seq x y z
N MET A 1 20.74 -6.50 -31.84
CA MET A 1 20.81 -5.09 -32.29
C MET A 1 19.57 -4.82 -33.14
N LEU A 2 18.58 -4.11 -32.58
CA LEU A 2 17.44 -3.44 -33.23
C LEU A 2 16.54 -2.96 -32.07
N LEU A 3 16.90 -1.82 -31.49
CA LEU A 3 16.30 -0.49 -31.72
C LEU A 3 15.06 -0.28 -30.84
N ALA A 4 15.24 0.42 -29.72
CA ALA A 4 14.16 1.11 -29.05
C ALA A 4 14.11 2.55 -29.58
N PRO A 5 12.98 3.02 -30.14
CA PRO A 5 12.69 4.44 -30.30
C PRO A 5 11.78 4.95 -29.17
N LEU A 6 11.91 6.24 -28.88
CA LEU A 6 11.35 6.99 -27.73
C LEU A 6 10.00 7.68 -28.02
N ASP A 7 9.28 7.94 -26.91
CA ASP A 7 8.49 9.14 -26.53
C ASP A 7 6.97 9.36 -26.81
N ALA A 8 6.47 10.29 -25.97
CA ALA A 8 5.24 11.08 -25.90
C ALA A 8 3.91 10.50 -25.40
N LEU A 9 3.61 9.19 -25.49
CA LEU A 9 2.25 8.70 -25.18
C LEU A 9 2.13 7.27 -24.57
N GLY A 10 3.13 6.77 -23.82
CA GLY A 10 3.00 5.50 -23.07
C GLY A 10 4.33 4.85 -22.72
N ASN A 11 4.85 5.12 -21.53
CA ASN A 11 6.29 5.07 -21.30
C ASN A 11 6.73 4.07 -20.20
N PRO A 12 7.26 2.89 -20.56
CA PRO A 12 8.02 2.05 -19.64
C PRO A 12 9.41 2.62 -19.30
N GLN A 13 9.96 3.62 -20.04
CA GLN A 13 11.28 4.19 -19.74
C GLN A 13 11.25 5.25 -18.62
N THR A 14 10.14 5.95 -18.40
CA THR A 14 9.99 6.94 -17.31
C THR A 14 9.91 6.28 -15.95
N LEU A 15 9.13 5.21 -15.81
CA LEU A 15 9.06 4.41 -14.58
C LEU A 15 10.44 3.85 -14.22
N TRP A 16 11.18 3.32 -15.19
CA TRP A 16 12.56 2.87 -14.99
C TRP A 16 13.52 3.99 -14.57
N ARG A 17 13.39 5.21 -15.13
CA ARG A 17 14.19 6.38 -14.70
C ARG A 17 13.85 6.84 -13.29
N GLU A 18 12.58 6.83 -12.93
CA GLU A 18 12.12 7.22 -11.60
C GLU A 18 12.60 6.21 -10.55
N ASP A 19 12.43 4.92 -10.81
CA ASP A 19 12.95 3.83 -9.97
C ASP A 19 14.46 3.91 -9.80
N GLU A 20 15.21 4.23 -10.87
CA GLU A 20 16.66 4.44 -10.82
C GLU A 20 17.03 5.67 -9.97
N GLN A 21 16.31 6.78 -10.09
CA GLN A 21 16.53 7.96 -9.24
C GLN A 21 16.26 7.65 -7.77
N ARG A 22 15.13 6.98 -7.49
CA ARG A 22 14.75 6.56 -6.14
C ARG A 22 15.78 5.60 -5.55
N MET A 23 16.33 4.70 -6.36
CA MET A 23 17.45 3.84 -5.97
C MET A 23 18.65 4.67 -5.48
N GLN A 24 19.09 5.65 -6.28
CA GLN A 24 20.24 6.50 -5.92
C GLN A 24 20.00 7.33 -4.66
N LEU A 25 18.79 7.85 -4.47
CA LEU A 25 18.40 8.54 -3.24
C LEU A 25 18.36 7.58 -2.04
N GLY A 26 17.82 6.38 -2.25
CA GLY A 26 17.77 5.30 -1.27
C GLY A 26 19.14 4.90 -0.75
N LEU A 27 20.14 4.76 -1.64
CA LEU A 27 21.51 4.42 -1.25
C LEU A 27 22.15 5.47 -0.33
N LYS A 28 21.75 6.75 -0.46
CA LYS A 28 22.21 7.83 0.42
C LYS A 28 21.50 7.81 1.78
N LEU A 29 20.19 7.53 1.81
CA LEU A 29 19.40 7.50 3.04
C LEU A 29 19.56 6.21 3.85
N PHE A 30 19.88 5.10 3.20
CA PHE A 30 19.97 3.80 3.86
C PHE A 30 21.03 3.75 4.97
N PRO A 31 22.29 4.22 4.77
CA PRO A 31 23.27 4.30 5.85
C PRO A 31 22.83 5.20 7.02
N VAL A 32 22.13 6.30 6.72
CA VAL A 32 21.58 7.22 7.75
C VAL A 32 20.53 6.49 8.59
N SER A 33 19.65 5.73 7.93
CA SER A 33 18.57 4.97 8.57
C SER A 33 19.11 3.84 9.45
N ILE A 34 20.14 3.12 8.99
CA ILE A 34 20.85 2.12 9.81
C ILE A 34 21.51 2.79 11.03
N GLY A 35 22.17 3.94 10.82
CA GLY A 35 22.84 4.68 11.89
C GLY A 35 21.91 5.19 12.99
N ALA A 36 20.62 5.32 12.68
CA ALA A 36 19.59 5.70 13.64
C ALA A 36 19.10 4.52 14.51
N VAL A 37 19.41 3.26 14.17
CA VAL A 37 19.01 2.11 14.97
C VAL A 37 19.80 2.07 16.27
N GLU A 38 19.09 2.01 17.42
CA GLU A 38 19.70 2.05 18.75
C GLU A 38 20.63 0.86 19.03
N SER A 39 20.22 -0.33 18.59
CA SER A 39 20.89 -1.60 18.85
C SER A 39 21.85 -2.03 17.74
N LEU A 40 22.33 -1.08 16.93
CA LEU A 40 23.16 -1.35 15.75
C LEU A 40 24.38 -2.21 16.04
N GLU A 41 25.06 -1.96 17.16
CA GLU A 41 26.29 -2.62 17.56
C GLU A 41 26.11 -4.13 17.77
N THR A 42 24.88 -4.58 18.05
CA THR A 42 24.56 -6.00 18.17
C THR A 42 24.63 -6.75 16.84
N ALA A 43 24.74 -6.04 15.72
CA ALA A 43 24.87 -6.60 14.37
C ALA A 43 26.29 -6.48 13.79
N LEU A 44 27.28 -6.05 14.59
CA LEU A 44 28.67 -5.98 14.14
C LEU A 44 29.24 -7.39 13.92
N GLY A 45 29.91 -7.56 12.79
CA GLY A 45 30.71 -8.74 12.51
C GLY A 45 31.99 -8.78 13.36
N PRO A 46 32.68 -9.93 13.39
CA PRO A 46 33.94 -10.09 14.12
C PRO A 46 35.07 -9.17 13.59
N ASP A 47 34.94 -8.67 12.36
CA ASP A 47 35.84 -7.69 11.74
C ASP A 47 35.46 -6.23 12.05
N GLY A 48 34.48 -6.01 12.93
CA GLY A 48 33.99 -4.68 13.31
C GLY A 48 33.20 -3.96 12.21
N ARG A 49 32.83 -4.67 11.14
CA ARG A 49 32.01 -4.13 10.04
C ARG A 49 30.58 -4.62 10.12
N LEU A 50 29.66 -3.82 9.59
CA LEU A 50 28.24 -4.17 9.50
C LEU A 50 27.98 -4.93 8.19
N LEU A 51 27.41 -6.12 8.30
CA LEU A 51 26.88 -6.82 7.14
C LEU A 51 25.59 -6.12 6.68
N VAL A 52 25.54 -5.71 5.42
CA VAL A 52 24.31 -5.24 4.76
C VAL A 52 23.95 -6.19 3.62
N LEU A 53 22.69 -6.57 3.53
CA LEU A 53 22.20 -7.42 2.45
C LEU A 53 21.52 -6.56 1.38
N VAL A 54 21.93 -6.72 0.12
CA VAL A 54 21.31 -6.05 -1.03
C VAL A 54 20.49 -7.08 -1.77
N VAL A 55 19.17 -6.90 -1.81
CA VAL A 55 18.23 -7.95 -2.24
C VAL A 55 17.56 -7.59 -3.55
N HIS A 56 17.47 -8.53 -4.48
CA HIS A 56 16.76 -8.34 -5.74
C HIS A 56 15.83 -9.50 -6.10
N GLU A 57 14.80 -9.22 -6.88
CA GLU A 57 13.93 -10.20 -7.55
C GLU A 57 14.16 -10.16 -9.06
N GLY A 58 14.13 -11.33 -9.71
CA GLY A 58 14.38 -11.45 -11.14
C GLY A 58 15.85 -11.27 -11.54
N ALA A 59 16.08 -10.69 -12.72
CA ALA A 59 17.43 -10.45 -13.22
C ALA A 59 18.22 -9.64 -12.19
N LYS A 60 19.49 -10.00 -12.00
CA LYS A 60 20.39 -9.21 -11.16
C LYS A 60 20.29 -7.77 -11.66
N PRO A 61 20.09 -6.76 -10.77
CA PRO A 61 20.03 -5.37 -11.21
C PRO A 61 21.30 -5.03 -12.00
N PRO A 62 21.42 -3.87 -12.64
CA PRO A 62 22.70 -3.36 -13.11
C PRO A 62 23.67 -3.21 -11.91
N ALA A 63 24.19 -4.33 -11.42
CA ALA A 63 24.57 -4.58 -10.02
C ALA A 63 26.05 -4.94 -9.94
N LEU A 64 26.86 -4.09 -10.57
CA LEU A 64 28.30 -4.07 -10.36
C LEU A 64 28.73 -2.91 -9.46
N GLN A 65 27.84 -1.98 -9.09
CA GLN A 65 28.22 -0.78 -8.32
C GLN A 65 27.51 -0.57 -6.97
N LEU A 66 26.32 -1.15 -6.73
CA LEU A 66 25.60 -0.93 -5.46
C LEU A 66 26.41 -1.34 -4.21
N PRO A 67 27.04 -2.55 -4.17
CA PRO A 67 27.88 -2.93 -3.03
C PRO A 67 29.02 -1.94 -2.79
N ALA A 68 29.74 -1.55 -3.84
CA ALA A 68 30.87 -0.63 -3.73
C ALA A 68 30.46 0.75 -3.20
N GLN A 69 29.30 1.26 -3.62
CA GLN A 69 28.77 2.54 -3.11
C GLN A 69 28.42 2.45 -1.63
N LEU A 70 27.76 1.37 -1.19
CA LEU A 70 27.46 1.16 0.23
C LEU A 70 28.73 0.96 1.07
N GLU A 71 29.70 0.19 0.57
CA GLU A 71 30.97 -0.07 1.26
C GLU A 71 31.86 1.18 1.39
N SER A 72 31.64 2.21 0.56
CA SER A 72 32.29 3.51 0.73
C SER A 72 31.77 4.32 1.92
N ALA A 73 30.56 4.00 2.41
CA ALA A 73 29.95 4.69 3.54
C ALA A 73 30.44 4.13 4.89
N LYS A 74 30.34 4.96 5.93
CA LYS A 74 30.51 4.53 7.32
C LYS A 74 29.26 4.84 8.11
N VAL A 75 28.88 3.92 8.99
CA VAL A 75 27.75 4.09 9.89
C VAL A 75 28.27 4.07 11.32
N ARG A 76 28.18 5.21 12.00
CA ARG A 76 28.69 5.39 13.38
C ARG A 76 30.15 4.95 13.55
N GLY A 77 30.97 5.21 12.53
CA GLY A 77 32.40 4.83 12.48
C GLY A 77 32.69 3.44 11.92
N HIS A 78 31.68 2.57 11.79
CA HIS A 78 31.84 1.21 11.26
C HIS A 78 31.70 1.19 9.74
N GLY A 79 32.60 0.46 9.07
CA GLY A 79 32.48 0.20 7.63
C GLY A 79 31.35 -0.78 7.33
N LEU A 80 30.80 -0.69 6.13
CA LEU A 80 29.82 -1.65 5.63
C LEU A 80 30.50 -2.77 4.83
N ARG A 81 29.89 -3.96 4.86
CA ARG A 81 30.21 -5.09 3.99
C ARG A 81 28.93 -5.52 3.30
N ALA A 82 28.85 -5.35 1.99
CA ALA A 82 27.63 -5.57 1.24
C ALA A 82 27.63 -6.97 0.61
N LYS A 83 26.55 -7.74 0.83
CA LYS A 83 26.32 -9.02 0.18
C LYS A 83 25.06 -8.95 -0.67
N VAL A 84 25.18 -9.22 -1.97
CA VAL A 84 24.03 -9.29 -2.86
C VAL A 84 23.38 -10.67 -2.76
N LEU A 85 22.06 -10.70 -2.60
CA LEU A 85 21.23 -11.91 -2.57
C LEU A 85 20.03 -11.73 -3.48
N SER A 86 19.57 -12.80 -4.09
CA SER A 86 18.21 -12.88 -4.63
C SER A 86 17.19 -12.98 -3.50
N ALA A 87 15.94 -12.66 -3.80
CA ALA A 87 14.83 -12.77 -2.85
C ALA A 87 14.72 -14.19 -2.28
N ALA A 88 14.85 -15.22 -3.13
CA ALA A 88 14.81 -16.62 -2.72
C ALA A 88 15.98 -17.00 -1.79
N GLU A 89 17.17 -16.45 -2.01
CA GLU A 89 18.31 -16.67 -1.10
C GLU A 89 18.09 -16.01 0.26
N LEU A 90 17.45 -14.83 0.31
CA LEU A 90 17.07 -14.20 1.57
C LEU A 90 15.95 -14.98 2.29
N ASP A 91 15.02 -15.57 1.55
CA ASP A 91 13.99 -16.44 2.11
C ASP A 91 14.58 -17.65 2.84
N ALA A 92 15.71 -18.18 2.38
CA ALA A 92 16.43 -19.29 3.01
C ALA A 92 17.60 -18.85 3.92
N TYR A 93 17.80 -17.54 4.14
CA TYR A 93 18.98 -17.03 4.81
C TYR A 93 19.02 -17.38 6.30
N SER A 94 20.07 -18.10 6.68
CA SER A 94 20.40 -18.50 8.06
C SER A 94 21.77 -17.98 8.53
N GLY A 95 22.34 -17.02 7.80
CA GLY A 95 23.63 -16.42 8.14
C GLY A 95 23.57 -15.43 9.32
N PRO A 96 24.67 -14.70 9.58
CA PRO A 96 24.72 -13.69 10.63
C PRO A 96 23.63 -12.62 10.47
N ARG A 97 23.11 -12.11 11.58
CA ARG A 97 22.14 -11.01 11.59
C ARG A 97 22.73 -9.80 10.84
N PRO A 98 22.07 -9.29 9.78
CA PRO A 98 22.54 -8.11 9.09
C PRO A 98 22.23 -6.84 9.88
N GLY A 99 23.07 -5.80 9.73
CA GLY A 99 22.79 -4.47 10.26
C GLY A 99 21.68 -3.75 9.50
N GLY A 100 21.43 -4.16 8.25
CA GLY A 100 20.30 -3.71 7.44
C GLY A 100 20.17 -4.49 6.14
N ILE A 101 19.00 -4.42 5.54
CA ILE A 101 18.64 -5.05 4.28
C ILE A 101 18.14 -3.94 3.35
N PHE A 102 18.74 -3.83 2.17
CA PHE A 102 18.39 -2.85 1.16
C PHE A 102 17.74 -3.55 -0.04
N ILE A 103 16.53 -3.12 -0.40
CA ILE A 103 15.78 -3.66 -1.52
C ILE A 103 16.18 -2.95 -2.81
N ALA A 104 16.67 -3.74 -3.77
CA ALA A 104 17.25 -3.27 -5.03
C ALA A 104 16.40 -3.59 -6.28
N SER A 105 15.14 -3.99 -6.10
CA SER A 105 14.19 -4.24 -7.20
C SER A 105 12.74 -3.99 -6.79
N VAL A 106 11.91 -3.62 -7.76
CA VAL A 106 10.44 -3.57 -7.63
C VAL A 106 9.82 -4.98 -7.69
N GLY A 107 8.54 -5.09 -7.35
CA GLY A 107 7.75 -6.30 -7.59
C GLY A 107 7.83 -7.40 -6.52
N LEU A 108 8.54 -7.16 -5.41
CA LEU A 108 8.55 -8.07 -4.26
C LEU A 108 7.17 -8.19 -3.62
N SER A 109 6.80 -9.40 -3.20
CA SER A 109 5.53 -9.63 -2.50
C SER A 109 5.52 -8.92 -1.15
N PRO A 110 4.39 -8.31 -0.74
CA PRO A 110 4.30 -7.62 0.54
C PRO A 110 4.70 -8.46 1.75
N ASP A 111 4.23 -9.71 1.79
CA ASP A 111 4.49 -10.62 2.90
C ASP A 111 5.98 -10.92 3.09
N ARG A 112 6.78 -10.87 2.01
CA ARG A 112 8.24 -11.09 2.10
C ARG A 112 8.95 -10.00 2.89
N LEU A 113 8.66 -8.73 2.61
CA LEU A 113 9.33 -7.60 3.29
C LEU A 113 9.07 -7.62 4.80
N ARG A 114 7.81 -7.88 5.17
CA ARG A 114 7.40 -8.05 6.57
C ARG A 114 8.16 -9.22 7.22
N ALA A 115 8.10 -10.39 6.60
CA ALA A 115 8.72 -11.61 7.13
C ALA A 115 10.24 -11.48 7.28
N TRP A 116 10.92 -10.80 6.36
CA TRP A 116 12.36 -10.55 6.46
C TRP A 116 12.71 -9.62 7.61
N SER A 117 11.97 -8.52 7.76
CA SER A 117 12.20 -7.55 8.86
C SER A 117 12.09 -8.23 10.22
N GLU A 118 11.03 -9.03 10.42
CA GLU A 118 10.74 -9.70 11.69
C GLU A 118 11.73 -10.84 11.98
N ARG A 119 11.97 -11.71 10.99
CA ARG A 119 12.85 -12.88 11.14
C ARG A 119 14.30 -12.51 11.31
N GLN A 120 14.80 -11.57 10.51
CA GLN A 120 16.20 -11.13 10.58
C GLN A 120 16.40 -10.10 11.71
N ARG A 121 15.32 -9.59 12.31
CA ARG A 121 15.35 -8.50 13.30
C ARG A 121 16.21 -7.34 12.80
N ALA A 122 16.07 -7.00 11.53
CA ALA A 122 16.95 -6.07 10.83
C ALA A 122 16.10 -5.08 10.03
N LEU A 123 16.64 -3.87 9.89
CA LEU A 123 15.98 -2.81 9.14
C LEU A 123 15.90 -3.22 7.67
N VAL A 124 14.69 -3.44 7.16
CA VAL A 124 14.44 -3.55 5.71
C VAL A 124 14.13 -2.15 5.19
N PHE A 125 14.98 -1.66 4.29
CA PHE A 125 14.85 -0.40 3.59
C PHE A 125 14.46 -0.67 2.14
N SER A 126 13.40 -0.01 1.67
CA SER A 126 13.04 -0.05 0.26
C SER A 126 12.79 1.38 -0.27
N PRO A 127 13.52 1.82 -1.30
CA PRO A 127 13.28 3.13 -1.90
C PRO A 127 12.01 3.20 -2.75
N PHE A 128 11.38 2.07 -3.05
CA PHE A 128 10.25 1.98 -3.97
C PHE A 128 8.91 2.26 -3.29
N ASP A 129 7.96 2.80 -4.07
CA ASP A 129 6.63 3.11 -3.58
C ASP A 129 5.86 1.87 -3.12
N GLY A 130 5.00 2.04 -2.11
CA GLY A 130 4.19 0.97 -1.54
C GLY A 130 4.95 -0.01 -0.64
N ALA A 131 6.28 0.08 -0.57
CA ALA A 131 7.09 -0.91 0.14
C ALA A 131 6.96 -0.83 1.66
N VAL A 132 6.78 0.37 2.22
CA VAL A 132 6.62 0.59 3.67
C VAL A 132 5.29 0.03 4.17
N GLU A 133 4.27 0.12 3.32
CA GLU A 133 2.94 -0.43 3.55
C GLU A 133 2.92 -1.94 3.41
N ALA A 134 3.69 -2.45 2.46
CA ALA A 134 3.96 -3.86 2.27
C ALA A 134 4.68 -4.49 3.46
N GLY A 135 5.52 -3.73 4.17
CA GLY A 135 6.19 -4.20 5.40
C GLY A 135 7.69 -3.93 5.46
N ALA A 136 8.23 -3.06 4.60
CA ALA A 136 9.53 -2.45 4.86
C ALA A 136 9.44 -1.56 6.10
N VAL A 137 10.52 -1.50 6.86
CA VAL A 137 10.61 -0.69 8.08
C VAL A 137 10.81 0.78 7.73
N VAL A 138 11.64 1.04 6.71
CA VAL A 138 11.92 2.38 6.21
C VAL A 138 11.79 2.39 4.70
N GLY A 139 11.28 3.49 4.17
CA GLY A 139 11.33 3.76 2.73
C GLY A 139 11.64 5.22 2.42
N LEU A 140 11.38 5.60 1.18
CA LEU A 140 11.68 6.91 0.64
C LEU A 140 10.40 7.71 0.44
N HIS A 141 10.34 8.91 1.02
CA HIS A 141 9.29 9.89 0.71
C HIS A 141 9.91 11.05 -0.05
N VAL A 142 9.44 11.28 -1.28
CA VAL A 142 9.87 12.39 -2.13
C VAL A 142 8.72 13.40 -2.21
N ALA A 143 8.94 14.59 -1.67
CA ALA A 143 8.03 15.72 -1.75
C ALA A 143 8.81 16.99 -2.13
N ASP A 144 8.60 18.10 -1.42
CA ASP A 144 9.48 19.28 -1.45
C ASP A 144 10.91 18.95 -1.01
N ARG A 145 11.06 17.95 -0.15
CA ARG A 145 12.32 17.39 0.33
C ARG A 145 12.28 15.87 0.30
N VAL A 146 13.47 15.26 0.25
CA VAL A 146 13.65 13.81 0.31
C VAL A 146 13.86 13.40 1.76
N LEU A 147 12.90 12.66 2.33
CA LEU A 147 12.90 12.24 3.72
C LEU A 147 12.71 10.73 3.85
N PRO A 148 13.27 10.10 4.90
CA PRO A 148 12.89 8.74 5.24
C PRO A 148 11.42 8.72 5.71
N ILE A 149 10.68 7.69 5.29
CA ILE A 149 9.36 7.37 5.85
C ILE A 149 9.47 6.06 6.63
N VAL A 150 8.99 6.04 7.88
CA VAL A 150 9.23 4.96 8.85
C VAL A 150 7.92 4.31 9.28
N ASN A 151 7.80 3.00 9.14
CA ASN A 151 6.70 2.21 9.71
C ASN A 151 7.05 1.81 11.15
N LEU A 152 6.64 2.62 12.11
CA LEU A 152 6.93 2.39 13.54
C LEU A 152 6.36 1.07 14.06
N THR A 153 5.16 0.69 13.61
CA THR A 153 4.57 -0.62 13.95
C THR A 153 5.43 -1.78 13.46
N GLN A 154 5.95 -1.69 12.23
CA GLN A 154 6.82 -2.73 11.69
C GLN A 154 8.20 -2.72 12.34
N ALA A 155 8.72 -1.53 12.69
CA ALA A 155 9.97 -1.40 13.44
C ALA A 155 9.86 -2.13 14.79
N GLU A 156 8.79 -1.88 15.54
CA GLU A 156 8.53 -2.53 16.83
C GLU A 156 8.43 -4.05 16.71
N ARG A 157 7.65 -4.56 15.74
CA ARG A 157 7.54 -6.01 15.46
C ARG A 157 8.87 -6.66 15.11
N SER A 158 9.75 -5.90 14.49
CA SER A 158 11.10 -6.35 14.09
C SER A 158 12.13 -6.17 15.21
N GLY A 159 11.72 -5.69 16.39
CA GLY A 159 12.62 -5.41 17.52
C GLY A 159 13.58 -4.24 17.27
N ILE A 160 13.19 -3.31 16.39
CA ILE A 160 14.00 -2.15 16.00
C ILE A 160 13.46 -0.93 16.72
N ARG A 161 14.35 -0.20 17.38
CA ARG A 161 14.10 1.14 17.91
C ARG A 161 15.03 2.13 17.25
N PHE A 162 14.47 3.29 16.93
CA PHE A 162 15.22 4.40 16.35
C PHE A 162 15.51 5.45 17.41
N ARG A 163 16.66 6.12 17.26
CA ARG A 163 17.01 7.26 18.09
C ARG A 163 16.03 8.43 17.86
N PRO A 164 15.68 9.22 18.90
CA PRO A 164 14.64 10.27 18.79
C PRO A 164 14.86 11.28 17.67
N TYR A 165 16.08 11.79 17.49
CA TYR A 165 16.40 12.77 16.45
C TYR A 165 16.04 12.30 15.03
N PHE A 166 16.13 10.99 14.78
CA PHE A 166 15.79 10.45 13.47
C PHE A 166 14.27 10.43 13.25
N LEU A 167 13.51 10.17 14.32
CA LEU A 167 12.06 10.18 14.28
C LEU A 167 11.50 11.62 14.18
N GLU A 168 12.20 12.62 14.70
CA GLU A 168 11.81 14.03 14.54
C GLU A 168 11.92 14.49 13.08
N GLU A 169 12.91 14.01 12.34
CA GLU A 169 13.13 14.35 10.93
C GLU A 169 12.36 13.45 9.95
N ALA A 170 12.10 12.19 10.34
CA ALA A 170 11.44 11.21 9.49
C ALA A 170 9.93 11.44 9.41
N ARG A 171 9.37 11.18 8.22
CA ARG A 171 7.92 10.97 8.08
C ARG A 171 7.54 9.67 8.77
N HIS A 172 6.44 9.65 9.52
CA HIS A 172 5.93 8.41 10.08
C HIS A 172 4.88 7.85 9.13
N TYR A 173 5.08 6.61 8.71
CA TYR A 173 4.02 5.85 8.12
C TYR A 173 3.04 5.48 9.23
N GLU A 174 1.88 6.10 9.17
CA GLU A 174 0.75 5.78 10.03
C GLU A 174 -0.20 4.88 9.23
N PRO A 175 -0.18 3.55 9.45
CA PRO A 175 -1.18 2.67 8.85
C PRO A 175 -2.60 3.15 9.19
N PHE A 176 -2.77 3.75 10.38
CA PHE A 176 -4.04 4.27 10.87
C PHE A 176 -4.56 5.45 10.06
N ASP A 177 -3.72 6.40 9.65
CA ASP A 177 -4.18 7.58 8.89
C ASP A 177 -4.71 7.18 7.50
N GLU A 178 -4.11 6.18 6.87
CA GLU A 178 -4.64 5.66 5.61
C GLU A 178 -5.89 4.81 5.78
N ILE A 179 -5.95 3.98 6.82
CA ILE A 179 -7.16 3.22 7.17
C ILE A 179 -8.31 4.18 7.49
N ASP A 180 -8.05 5.23 8.24
CA ASP A 180 -9.01 6.27 8.59
C ASP A 180 -9.39 7.08 7.36
N ARG A 181 -8.46 7.44 6.46
CA ARG A 181 -8.80 8.05 5.17
C ARG A 181 -9.68 7.17 4.30
N ARG A 182 -9.40 5.85 4.20
CA ARG A 182 -10.27 4.92 3.47
C ARG A 182 -11.65 4.84 4.11
N ALA A 183 -11.73 4.74 5.44
CA ALA A 183 -12.99 4.75 6.17
C ALA A 183 -13.76 6.05 5.90
N ASP A 184 -13.07 7.19 5.85
CA ASP A 184 -13.63 8.50 5.54
C ASP A 184 -14.22 8.53 4.12
N PHE A 185 -13.49 8.04 3.11
CA PHE A 185 -14.02 7.87 1.74
C PHE A 185 -15.28 7.02 1.72
N LEU A 186 -15.25 5.85 2.38
CA LEU A 186 -16.40 4.95 2.44
C LEU A 186 -17.61 5.62 3.08
N ARG A 187 -17.44 6.26 4.25
CA ARG A 187 -18.51 7.03 4.90
C ARG A 187 -19.04 8.14 3.98
N ASN A 188 -18.14 8.90 3.35
CA ASN A 188 -18.49 10.05 2.52
C ASN A 188 -19.28 9.65 1.26
N PHE A 189 -19.07 8.44 0.72
CA PHE A 189 -19.84 7.97 -0.43
C PHE A 189 -21.35 8.00 -0.19
N ALA A 190 -21.82 7.71 1.02
CA ALA A 190 -23.24 7.82 1.35
C ALA A 190 -23.84 9.21 1.09
N PHE A 191 -23.03 10.27 1.19
CA PHE A 191 -23.48 11.66 0.99
C PHE A 191 -23.40 12.13 -0.47
N PHE A 192 -22.69 11.39 -1.32
CA PHE A 192 -22.46 11.75 -2.73
C PHE A 192 -23.09 10.77 -3.72
N ILE A 193 -23.68 9.69 -3.21
CA ILE A 193 -24.25 8.60 -4.01
C ILE A 193 -25.69 8.39 -3.60
N GLN A 194 -26.54 8.22 -4.61
CA GLN A 194 -27.96 7.93 -4.44
C GLN A 194 -28.25 6.53 -4.94
N TRP A 195 -28.82 5.71 -4.07
CA TRP A 195 -29.31 4.38 -4.40
C TRP A 195 -30.77 4.44 -4.85
N PRO A 196 -31.22 3.52 -5.74
CA PRO A 196 -32.62 3.40 -6.08
C PRO A 196 -33.44 2.97 -4.86
N ALA A 197 -34.71 3.37 -4.79
CA ALA A 197 -35.58 3.04 -3.65
C ALA A 197 -35.68 1.51 -3.39
N ALA A 198 -35.63 0.71 -4.46
CA ALA A 198 -35.64 -0.76 -4.40
C ALA A 198 -34.41 -1.39 -3.73
N ALA A 199 -33.35 -0.60 -3.46
CA ALA A 199 -32.20 -1.07 -2.69
C ALA A 199 -32.50 -1.22 -1.19
N PHE A 200 -33.56 -0.57 -0.70
CA PHE A 200 -33.88 -0.51 0.73
C PHE A 200 -35.13 -1.33 1.07
N ASP A 201 -35.06 -2.05 2.19
CA ASP A 201 -36.20 -2.83 2.72
C ASP A 201 -37.37 -1.91 3.15
N SER A 202 -37.09 -0.67 3.56
CA SER A 202 -38.09 0.33 3.98
C SER A 202 -37.54 1.77 3.87
N ALA A 203 -38.38 2.78 4.12
CA ALA A 203 -37.96 4.18 4.13
C ALA A 203 -36.95 4.52 5.26
N SER A 204 -37.01 3.81 6.39
CA SER A 204 -36.13 3.99 7.54
C SER A 204 -35.01 2.93 7.63
N ALA A 205 -34.96 1.99 6.70
CA ALA A 205 -33.93 0.95 6.67
C ALA A 205 -32.53 1.59 6.59
N PRO A 206 -31.54 1.05 7.32
CA PRO A 206 -30.19 1.60 7.36
C PRO A 206 -29.48 1.43 6.02
N LEU A 207 -28.57 2.36 5.73
CA LEU A 207 -27.58 2.19 4.67
C LEU A 207 -26.46 1.30 5.21
N ARG A 208 -26.43 0.06 4.73
CA ARG A 208 -25.54 -1.00 5.20
C ARG A 208 -24.20 -1.01 4.47
N TYR A 209 -23.12 -1.10 5.23
CA TYR A 209 -21.76 -1.27 4.76
C TYR A 209 -21.29 -2.70 5.05
N CYS A 210 -20.50 -3.25 4.13
CA CYS A 210 -19.85 -4.55 4.28
C CYS A 210 -18.37 -4.40 3.91
N VAL A 211 -17.47 -4.97 4.72
CA VAL A 211 -16.02 -4.89 4.52
C VAL A 211 -15.45 -6.31 4.54
N LEU A 212 -14.81 -6.71 3.46
CA LEU A 212 -14.17 -8.03 3.32
C LEU A 212 -12.64 -7.87 3.40
N GLY A 213 -11.98 -8.69 4.23
CA GLY A 213 -10.52 -8.79 4.29
C GLY A 213 -9.76 -7.71 5.08
N ASN A 214 -10.44 -6.82 5.82
CA ASN A 214 -9.76 -5.75 6.57
C ASN A 214 -10.43 -5.40 7.92
N PRO A 215 -10.06 -6.09 9.02
CA PRO A 215 -10.60 -5.83 10.36
C PRO A 215 -10.31 -4.42 10.89
N GLN A 216 -9.14 -3.85 10.59
CA GLN A 216 -8.76 -2.53 11.07
C GLN A 216 -9.61 -1.43 10.40
N LEU A 217 -9.84 -1.54 9.08
CA LEU A 217 -10.78 -0.68 8.36
C LEU A 217 -12.20 -0.83 8.89
N SER A 218 -12.63 -2.06 9.16
CA SER A 218 -13.93 -2.33 9.76
C SER A 218 -14.09 -1.60 11.10
N SER A 219 -13.07 -1.68 11.97
CA SER A 219 -13.07 -0.98 13.27
C SER A 219 -13.06 0.54 13.13
N SER A 220 -12.27 1.09 12.21
CA SER A 220 -12.26 2.53 11.95
C SER A 220 -13.60 3.02 11.41
N LEU A 221 -14.11 2.36 10.37
CA LEU A 221 -15.41 2.69 9.77
C LEU A 221 -16.54 2.57 10.80
N ARG A 222 -16.56 1.53 11.62
CA ARG A 222 -17.59 1.37 12.68
C ARG A 222 -17.64 2.57 13.62
N ARG A 223 -16.48 3.07 14.07
CA ARG A 223 -16.42 4.29 14.90
C ARG A 223 -16.99 5.49 14.16
N MET A 224 -16.61 5.68 12.89
CA MET A 224 -17.07 6.79 12.07
C MET A 224 -18.56 6.74 11.71
N LEU A 225 -19.18 5.56 11.62
CA LEU A 225 -20.61 5.42 11.31
C LEU A 225 -21.51 5.57 12.55
N THR A 226 -20.95 5.57 13.76
CA THR A 226 -21.75 5.56 14.99
C THR A 226 -22.49 6.88 15.15
N GLY A 227 -23.83 6.84 15.14
CA GLY A 227 -24.69 8.02 15.26
C GLY A 227 -24.88 8.81 13.95
N GLU A 228 -24.18 8.43 12.87
CA GLU A 228 -24.29 9.10 11.58
C GLU A 228 -25.56 8.69 10.82
N GLN A 229 -26.12 9.65 10.08
CA GLN A 229 -27.28 9.44 9.23
C GLN A 229 -27.15 10.19 7.91
N VAL A 230 -27.71 9.63 6.84
CA VAL A 230 -27.87 10.31 5.56
C VAL A 230 -29.32 10.22 5.11
N ALA A 231 -29.92 11.35 4.72
CA ALA A 231 -31.32 11.40 4.28
C ALA A 231 -32.30 10.67 5.23
N GLY A 232 -32.07 10.78 6.55
CA GLY A 232 -32.87 10.12 7.59
C GLY A 232 -32.61 8.62 7.79
N ARG A 233 -31.62 8.04 7.13
CA ARG A 233 -31.23 6.62 7.27
C ARG A 233 -29.96 6.50 8.13
N PRO A 234 -29.96 5.64 9.16
CA PRO A 234 -28.74 5.31 9.90
C PRO A 234 -27.69 4.67 8.99
N LEU A 235 -26.43 5.04 9.18
CA LEU A 235 -25.30 4.35 8.57
C LEU A 235 -24.89 3.19 9.47
N GLN A 236 -24.76 1.98 8.93
CA GLN A 236 -24.46 0.79 9.75
C GLN A 236 -23.46 -0.13 9.06
N LEU A 237 -22.40 -0.51 9.78
CA LEU A 237 -21.52 -1.59 9.36
C LEU A 237 -22.11 -2.94 9.77
N ALA A 238 -22.31 -3.83 8.79
CA ALA A 238 -22.80 -5.19 9.02
C ALA A 238 -21.94 -5.90 10.09
N SER A 239 -22.60 -6.66 10.96
CA SER A 239 -21.85 -7.46 11.93
C SER A 239 -21.20 -8.66 11.23
N PRO A 240 -19.95 -9.01 11.56
CA PRO A 240 -19.35 -10.25 11.11
C PRO A 240 -20.17 -11.50 11.45
N GLN A 241 -20.99 -11.45 12.52
CA GLN A 241 -21.82 -12.59 12.95
C GLN A 241 -23.11 -12.74 12.13
N GLU A 242 -23.56 -11.68 11.44
CA GLU A 242 -24.89 -11.63 10.81
C GLU A 242 -24.96 -12.36 9.47
N GLN A 243 -23.85 -12.92 8.95
CA GLN A 243 -23.77 -13.57 7.63
C GLN A 243 -24.58 -12.82 6.56
N THR A 244 -24.48 -11.49 6.54
CA THR A 244 -25.32 -10.65 5.69
C THR A 244 -24.99 -10.95 4.22
N PRO A 245 -25.99 -11.35 3.40
CA PRO A 245 -25.75 -11.59 1.97
C PRO A 245 -25.21 -10.32 1.31
N TRP A 246 -24.20 -10.43 0.44
CA TRP A 246 -23.54 -9.24 -0.13
C TRP A 246 -24.48 -8.35 -0.93
N ARG A 247 -25.53 -8.94 -1.52
CA ARG A 247 -26.62 -8.22 -2.20
C ARG A 247 -27.44 -7.30 -1.29
N ARG A 248 -27.36 -7.43 0.04
CA ARG A 248 -28.04 -6.55 1.02
C ARG A 248 -27.15 -5.42 1.53
N CYS A 249 -25.89 -5.39 1.12
CA CYS A 249 -24.98 -4.28 1.37
C CYS A 249 -25.30 -3.16 0.37
N HIS A 250 -25.21 -1.90 0.80
CA HIS A 250 -25.32 -0.75 -0.10
C HIS A 250 -23.93 -0.31 -0.55
N VAL A 251 -22.94 -0.44 0.34
CA VAL A 251 -21.51 -0.28 0.05
C VAL A 251 -20.81 -1.58 0.42
N LEU A 252 -20.12 -2.18 -0.53
CA LEU A 252 -19.33 -3.40 -0.35
C LEU A 252 -17.86 -3.09 -0.67
N TYR A 253 -17.04 -3.04 0.37
CA TYR A 253 -15.60 -2.89 0.23
C TYR A 253 -14.90 -4.25 0.20
N LEU A 254 -14.05 -4.45 -0.80
CA LEU A 254 -13.20 -5.62 -0.98
C LEU A 254 -11.72 -5.22 -0.84
N ASP A 255 -11.07 -5.66 0.23
CA ASP A 255 -9.62 -5.54 0.39
C ASP A 255 -8.88 -6.57 -0.47
N ARG A 256 -7.70 -6.24 -0.97
CA ARG A 256 -6.83 -7.19 -1.69
C ARG A 256 -6.48 -8.45 -0.88
N ARG A 257 -6.61 -8.39 0.45
CA ARG A 257 -6.36 -9.51 1.38
C ARG A 257 -7.61 -10.32 1.72
N ALA A 258 -8.76 -10.02 1.12
CA ALA A 258 -9.97 -10.82 1.30
C ALA A 258 -9.73 -12.28 0.89
N THR A 259 -10.28 -13.21 1.66
CA THR A 259 -10.22 -14.65 1.37
C THR A 259 -11.08 -15.01 0.16
N GLU A 260 -12.15 -14.26 -0.05
CA GLU A 260 -13.09 -14.42 -1.12
C GLU A 260 -12.52 -13.90 -2.44
N SER A 261 -12.67 -14.69 -3.50
CA SER A 261 -12.24 -14.28 -4.83
C SER A 261 -13.04 -13.07 -5.30
N MET A 262 -12.35 -11.99 -5.71
CA MET A 262 -12.95 -10.80 -6.29
C MET A 262 -13.96 -11.12 -7.41
N SER A 263 -13.62 -12.05 -8.30
CA SER A 263 -14.51 -12.46 -9.40
C SER A 263 -15.81 -13.09 -8.89
N SER A 264 -15.74 -13.90 -7.82
CA SER A 264 -16.91 -14.50 -7.18
C SER A 264 -17.79 -13.44 -6.51
N VAL A 265 -17.16 -12.49 -5.81
CA VAL A 265 -17.87 -11.39 -5.14
C VAL A 265 -18.62 -10.52 -6.16
N LEU A 266 -17.94 -10.11 -7.23
CA LEU A 266 -18.54 -9.29 -8.29
C LEU A 266 -19.65 -10.04 -9.03
N ALA A 267 -19.49 -11.32 -9.29
CA ALA A 267 -20.53 -12.16 -9.89
C ALA A 267 -21.76 -12.26 -8.96
N GLU A 268 -21.56 -12.44 -7.65
CA GLU A 268 -22.66 -12.54 -6.70
C GLU A 268 -23.47 -11.24 -6.64
N VAL A 269 -22.84 -10.06 -6.65
CA VAL A 269 -23.55 -8.78 -6.57
C VAL A 269 -23.93 -8.18 -7.93
N ALA A 270 -23.66 -8.90 -9.03
CA ALA A 270 -23.97 -8.44 -10.38
C ALA A 270 -25.45 -8.04 -10.54
N GLY A 271 -25.66 -6.83 -11.07
CA GLY A 271 -26.98 -6.24 -11.29
C GLY A 271 -27.70 -5.73 -10.04
N ALA A 272 -27.18 -5.98 -8.83
CA ALA A 272 -27.74 -5.44 -7.60
C ALA A 272 -27.27 -3.98 -7.39
N PRO A 273 -28.07 -3.13 -6.70
CA PRO A 273 -27.68 -1.75 -6.39
C PRO A 273 -26.66 -1.70 -5.24
N VAL A 274 -25.52 -2.37 -5.41
CA VAL A 274 -24.41 -2.42 -4.45
C VAL A 274 -23.24 -1.63 -5.02
N LEU A 275 -22.80 -0.59 -4.32
CA LEU A 275 -21.58 0.13 -4.66
C LEU A 275 -20.39 -0.74 -4.29
N THR A 276 -19.73 -1.32 -5.29
CA THR A 276 -18.51 -2.10 -5.08
C THR A 276 -17.30 -1.18 -5.02
N VAL A 277 -16.52 -1.30 -3.95
CA VAL A 277 -15.32 -0.51 -3.69
C VAL A 277 -14.13 -1.44 -3.47
N GLY A 278 -12.99 -1.17 -4.11
CA GLY A 278 -11.76 -1.94 -3.95
C GLY A 278 -10.55 -1.07 -3.63
N ASP A 279 -9.45 -1.70 -3.22
CA ASP A 279 -8.17 -1.03 -2.94
C ASP A 279 -7.12 -1.24 -4.04
N THR A 280 -7.53 -1.78 -5.19
CA THR A 280 -6.69 -2.01 -6.37
C THR A 280 -7.43 -1.54 -7.63
N GLU A 281 -6.69 -1.04 -8.62
CA GLU A 281 -7.24 -0.68 -9.93
C GLU A 281 -7.90 -1.86 -10.64
N ARG A 282 -7.46 -3.09 -10.31
CA ARG A 282 -8.00 -4.32 -10.91
C ARG A 282 -9.50 -4.46 -10.70
N LEU A 283 -10.06 -3.93 -9.60
CA LEU A 283 -11.49 -4.04 -9.30
C LEU A 283 -12.35 -3.35 -10.37
N VAL A 284 -12.07 -2.08 -10.70
CA VAL A 284 -12.83 -1.38 -11.76
C VAL A 284 -12.67 -2.04 -13.12
N HIS A 285 -11.47 -2.55 -13.44
CA HIS A 285 -11.24 -3.30 -14.69
C HIS A 285 -11.96 -4.66 -14.73
N ALA A 286 -12.30 -5.23 -13.57
CA ALA A 286 -13.03 -6.50 -13.44
C ALA A 286 -14.56 -6.30 -13.37
N GLY A 287 -15.07 -5.08 -13.56
CA GLY A 287 -16.50 -4.76 -13.51
C GLY A 287 -16.99 -4.23 -12.16
N GLY A 288 -16.08 -3.92 -11.23
CA GLY A 288 -16.38 -3.14 -10.04
C GLY A 288 -16.58 -1.65 -10.35
N MET A 289 -17.08 -0.89 -9.37
CA MET A 289 -17.50 0.50 -9.60
C MET A 289 -16.48 1.55 -9.14
N VAL A 290 -15.83 1.33 -8.00
CA VAL A 290 -14.90 2.30 -7.42
C VAL A 290 -13.62 1.62 -6.94
N SER A 291 -12.46 2.14 -7.33
CA SER A 291 -11.17 1.75 -6.75
C SER A 291 -10.56 2.91 -6.00
N LEU A 292 -10.29 2.73 -4.70
CA LEU A 292 -9.53 3.66 -3.85
C LEU A 292 -8.04 3.32 -3.96
N VAL A 293 -7.34 4.02 -4.84
CA VAL A 293 -5.93 3.77 -5.17
C VAL A 293 -5.07 4.96 -4.78
N ARG A 294 -3.75 4.76 -4.73
CA ARG A 294 -2.84 5.89 -4.54
C ARG A 294 -2.46 6.48 -5.87
N GLU A 295 -2.52 7.80 -5.92
CA GLU A 295 -1.98 8.62 -6.99
C GLU A 295 -1.20 9.77 -6.30
N ASP A 296 0.08 9.96 -6.66
CA ASP A 296 0.98 10.95 -6.05
C ASP A 296 1.03 10.93 -4.51
N GLY A 297 1.01 9.74 -3.92
CA GLY A 297 1.05 9.54 -2.47
C GLY A 297 -0.25 9.91 -1.73
N ARG A 298 -1.32 10.26 -2.44
CA ARG A 298 -2.64 10.56 -1.86
C ARG A 298 -3.65 9.48 -2.26
N LEU A 299 -4.59 9.19 -1.37
CA LEU A 299 -5.69 8.28 -1.68
C LEU A 299 -6.67 8.99 -2.62
N HIS A 300 -6.96 8.36 -3.75
CA HIS A 300 -7.78 8.88 -4.82
C HIS A 300 -8.82 7.85 -5.27
N ALA A 301 -9.96 8.32 -5.77
CA ALA A 301 -11.03 7.47 -6.25
C ALA A 301 -10.98 7.36 -7.78
N MET A 302 -10.83 6.14 -8.29
CA MET A 302 -11.13 5.79 -9.68
C MET A 302 -12.56 5.28 -9.77
N ILE A 303 -13.35 5.82 -10.70
CA ILE A 303 -14.78 5.51 -10.79
C ILE A 303 -15.14 5.06 -12.21
N ASP A 304 -15.70 3.86 -12.33
CA ASP A 304 -16.49 3.46 -13.49
C ASP A 304 -17.93 3.92 -13.30
N HIS A 305 -18.22 5.11 -13.82
CA HIS A 305 -19.53 5.74 -13.70
C HIS A 305 -20.63 4.95 -14.44
N GLU A 306 -20.28 4.27 -15.54
CA GLU A 306 -21.27 3.48 -16.29
C GLU A 306 -21.63 2.20 -15.54
N ALA A 307 -20.66 1.54 -14.91
CA ALA A 307 -20.91 0.39 -14.05
C ALA A 307 -21.89 0.72 -12.93
N ALA A 308 -21.70 1.86 -12.24
CA ALA A 308 -22.64 2.33 -11.22
C ALA A 308 -24.03 2.65 -11.81
N THR A 309 -24.09 3.34 -12.95
CA THR A 309 -25.36 3.73 -13.57
C THR A 309 -26.19 2.50 -13.99
N ARG A 310 -25.55 1.42 -14.46
CA ARG A 310 -26.24 0.17 -14.86
C ARG A 310 -26.99 -0.51 -13.70
N THR A 311 -26.63 -0.25 -12.45
CA THR A 311 -27.33 -0.80 -11.27
C THR A 311 -28.32 0.19 -10.65
N GLY A 312 -28.57 1.33 -11.31
CA GLY A 312 -29.45 2.39 -10.84
C GLY A 312 -28.82 3.32 -9.79
N ILE A 313 -27.53 3.14 -9.48
CA ILE A 313 -26.79 4.02 -8.58
C ILE A 313 -26.46 5.32 -9.33
N ARG A 314 -26.77 6.46 -8.72
CA ARG A 314 -26.44 7.79 -9.25
C ARG A 314 -25.33 8.43 -8.42
N ILE A 315 -24.26 8.83 -9.09
CA ILE A 315 -23.11 9.48 -8.45
C ILE A 315 -23.18 10.98 -8.71
N SER A 316 -23.04 11.78 -7.66
CA SER A 316 -23.05 13.24 -7.79
C SER A 316 -21.90 13.74 -8.67
N SER A 317 -22.17 14.78 -9.46
CA SER A 317 -21.16 15.43 -10.30
C SER A 317 -20.00 16.00 -9.49
N LYS A 318 -20.22 16.37 -8.22
CA LYS A 318 -19.17 16.83 -7.31
C LYS A 318 -18.14 15.74 -7.02
N LEU A 319 -18.58 14.51 -6.75
CA LEU A 319 -17.66 13.39 -6.53
C LEU A 319 -16.95 13.01 -7.84
N LEU A 320 -17.66 12.96 -8.97
CA LEU A 320 -17.05 12.65 -10.27
C LEU A 320 -15.94 13.64 -10.67
N ARG A 321 -16.09 14.93 -10.33
CA ARG A 321 -15.06 15.95 -10.60
C ARG A 321 -13.78 15.79 -9.76
N LEU A 322 -13.87 15.12 -8.62
CA LEU A 322 -12.75 14.86 -7.72
C LEU A 322 -12.16 13.45 -7.91
N SER A 323 -12.59 12.75 -8.95
CA SER A 323 -12.25 11.34 -9.19
C SER A 323 -11.66 11.16 -10.57
N THR A 324 -10.85 10.12 -10.74
CA THR A 324 -10.38 9.67 -12.05
C THR A 324 -11.46 8.80 -12.69
N LEU A 325 -11.99 9.21 -13.83
CA LEU A 325 -13.03 8.44 -14.52
C LEU A 325 -12.39 7.36 -15.40
N VAL A 326 -12.87 6.13 -15.26
CA VAL A 326 -12.44 5.03 -16.13
C VAL A 326 -12.99 5.30 -17.54
N PRO A 327 -12.14 5.31 -18.58
CA PRO A 327 -12.60 5.51 -19.95
C PRO A 327 -13.59 4.42 -20.36
N LYS A 328 -14.60 4.79 -21.14
CA LYS A 328 -15.51 3.80 -21.73
C LYS A 328 -14.71 2.78 -22.53
N SER A 329 -14.82 1.50 -22.18
CA SER A 329 -14.35 0.46 -23.09
C SER A 329 -15.19 0.55 -24.36
N ARG A 330 -14.56 0.92 -25.48
CA ARG A 330 -15.19 0.80 -26.79
C ARG A 330 -15.26 -0.69 -27.10
N THR A 331 -16.33 -1.35 -26.69
CA THR A 331 -16.68 -2.68 -27.18
C THR A 331 -16.90 -2.56 -28.69
N ARG A 332 -16.00 -3.18 -29.47
CA ARG A 332 -16.27 -3.56 -30.85
C ARG A 332 -17.18 -4.78 -30.86
#